data_AF-A0A962Z0N2-F1
#
_entry.id   AF-A0A962Z0N2-F1
#
_cell.length_a   1.000
_cell.length_b   1.000
_cell.length_c   1.000
_cell.angle_alpha   90.00
_cell.angle_beta   90.00
_cell.angle_gamma   90.00
#
_symmetry.space_group_name_H-M   'P 1'
#
loop_
_entity.id
_entity.type
_entity.pdbx_description
1 polymer ?
#
loop_
_entity_poly.entity_id
_entity_poly.type
_entity_poly.pdbx_seq_one_letter_code
_entity_poly.pdbx_strand_id
1 'polypeptide(L)'
;MEKLWPALEHVDTSSGALGSAVNKTLQGLMPVIVKAPADENTRDKWLDRLWQAMSDDGVDYLGPVGDRWGEICGSAEVAGRWADDLVTALRSYWSDPNPGNYFHGTTACLSCLLVAGRHQEMLDLLELDRYPIWHYRRYGVEALLALGKKAEAIQYAEASRGLNQPDSAIDQACEKILISSGLHEEAYQ
;
A
#
# COMPACT_ATOMS: atom_id res chain seq x y z
N MET A 1 0.71 16.64 -7.39
CA MET A 1 0.71 16.07 -6.03
C MET A 1 1.73 16.79 -5.15
N GLU A 2 2.97 17.03 -5.62
CA GLU A 2 4.02 17.75 -4.87
C GLU A 2 3.65 19.11 -4.27
N LYS A 3 2.67 19.82 -4.84
CA LYS A 3 2.22 21.13 -4.34
C LYS A 3 1.12 21.05 -3.29
N LEU A 4 0.60 19.85 -3.00
CA LEU A 4 -0.53 19.70 -2.08
C LEU A 4 -0.14 20.11 -0.67
N TRP A 5 0.88 19.46 -0.09
CA TRP A 5 1.28 19.77 1.28
C TRP A 5 1.73 21.23 1.47
N PRO A 6 2.65 21.81 0.66
CA PRO A 6 3.05 23.20 0.82
C PRO A 6 1.92 24.22 0.66
N ALA A 7 0.86 23.90 -0.10
CA ALA A 7 -0.29 24.78 -0.25
C ALA A 7 -1.28 24.70 0.93
N LEU A 8 -1.19 23.64 1.74
CA LEU A 8 -2.18 23.26 2.73
C LEU A 8 -1.64 23.26 4.16
N GLU A 9 -0.32 23.25 4.37
CA GLU A 9 0.34 23.12 5.68
C GLU A 9 -0.02 24.21 6.70
N HIS A 10 -0.55 25.34 6.23
CA HIS A 10 -0.99 26.46 7.08
C HIS A 10 -2.51 26.58 7.20
N VAL A 11 -3.27 25.64 6.64
CA VAL A 11 -4.73 25.60 6.72
C VAL A 11 -5.15 24.72 7.88
N ASP A 12 -6.14 25.16 8.67
CA ASP A 12 -6.70 24.32 9.73
C ASP A 12 -7.40 23.08 9.13
N THR A 13 -6.95 21.91 9.56
CA THR A 13 -7.38 20.60 9.07
C THR A 13 -8.33 19.88 10.02
N SER A 14 -8.65 20.48 11.17
CA SER A 14 -9.39 19.87 12.29
C SER A 14 -10.77 19.31 11.91
N SER A 15 -11.44 19.90 10.92
CA SER A 15 -12.75 19.45 10.43
C SER A 15 -12.71 18.15 9.60
N GLY A 16 -11.54 17.70 9.17
CA GLY A 16 -11.38 16.56 8.26
C GLY A 16 -11.85 16.83 6.81
N ALA A 17 -12.45 17.98 6.53
CA ALA A 17 -12.93 18.35 5.20
C ALA A 17 -11.78 18.44 4.19
N LEU A 18 -10.63 18.96 4.62
CA LEU A 18 -9.45 19.07 3.78
C LEU A 18 -8.87 17.70 3.42
N GLY A 19 -8.71 16.80 4.40
CA GLY A 19 -8.26 15.43 4.15
C GLY A 19 -9.18 14.69 3.19
N SER A 20 -10.51 14.86 3.33
CA SER A 20 -11.50 14.29 2.40
C SER A 20 -11.35 14.83 0.98
N ALA A 21 -11.12 16.14 0.83
CA ALA A 21 -10.92 16.79 -0.47
C ALA A 21 -9.60 16.34 -1.13
N VAL A 22 -8.52 16.23 -0.35
CA VAL A 22 -7.23 15.73 -0.85
C VAL A 22 -7.36 14.27 -1.27
N ASN A 23 -7.95 13.40 -0.46
CA ASN A 23 -8.16 12.00 -0.82
C ASN A 23 -8.94 11.86 -2.13
N LYS A 24 -10.05 12.61 -2.29
CA LYS A 24 -10.82 12.64 -3.55
C LYS A 24 -9.97 13.13 -4.74
N THR A 25 -9.11 14.11 -4.51
CA THR A 25 -8.19 14.61 -5.54
C THR A 25 -7.18 13.54 -5.95
N LEU A 26 -6.60 12.82 -4.98
CA LEU A 26 -5.68 11.72 -5.24
C LEU A 26 -6.37 10.59 -6.02
N GLN A 27 -7.60 10.21 -5.65
CA GLN A 27 -8.39 9.22 -6.39
C GLN A 27 -8.57 9.58 -7.87
N GLY A 28 -8.72 10.87 -8.20
CA GLY A 28 -8.81 11.35 -9.58
C GLY A 28 -7.46 11.39 -10.30
N LEU A 29 -6.38 11.81 -9.63
CA LEU A 29 -5.06 11.99 -10.25
C LEU A 29 -4.28 10.68 -10.41
N MET A 30 -4.43 9.73 -9.49
CA MET A 30 -3.62 8.53 -9.43
C MET A 30 -3.74 7.66 -10.68
N PRO A 31 -4.94 7.39 -11.24
CA PRO A 31 -5.08 6.68 -12.51
C PRO A 31 -4.41 7.40 -13.69
N VAL A 32 -4.33 8.74 -13.67
CA VAL A 32 -3.69 9.53 -14.74
C VAL A 32 -2.18 9.32 -14.69
N ILE A 33 -1.57 9.35 -13.51
CA ILE A 33 -0.11 9.16 -13.34
C ILE A 33 0.30 7.72 -13.69
N VAL A 34 -0.49 6.73 -13.24
CA VAL A 34 -0.25 5.31 -13.53
C VAL A 34 -0.30 5.05 -15.05
N LYS A 35 -1.26 5.64 -15.77
CA LYS A 35 -1.44 5.42 -17.21
C LYS A 35 -0.59 6.34 -18.10
N ALA A 36 0.10 7.33 -17.55
CA ALA A 36 0.86 8.28 -18.34
C ALA A 36 2.01 7.56 -19.07
N PRO A 37 2.17 7.72 -20.40
CA PRO A 37 3.34 7.18 -21.09
C PRO A 37 4.58 7.98 -20.70
N ALA A 38 5.65 7.28 -20.34
CA ALA A 38 6.96 7.87 -20.04
C ALA A 38 8.05 6.83 -20.28
N ASP A 39 9.22 7.26 -20.76
CA ASP A 39 10.42 6.44 -20.65
C ASP A 39 10.87 6.34 -19.19
N GLU A 40 11.74 5.37 -18.89
CA GLU A 40 12.21 5.11 -17.53
C GLU A 40 12.89 6.33 -16.90
N ASN A 41 13.71 7.08 -17.65
CA ASN A 41 14.39 8.26 -17.12
C ASN A 41 13.40 9.36 -16.70
N THR A 42 12.33 9.55 -17.46
CA THR A 42 11.27 10.50 -17.17
C THR A 42 10.45 10.03 -15.98
N ARG A 43 10.14 8.72 -15.93
CA ARG A 43 9.41 8.09 -14.84
C ARG A 43 10.18 8.19 -13.51
N ASP A 44 11.47 7.89 -13.50
CA ASP A 44 12.33 7.96 -12.30
C ASP A 44 12.34 9.38 -11.73
N LYS A 45 12.48 10.41 -12.58
CA LYS A 45 12.41 11.81 -12.13
C LYS A 45 11.05 12.19 -11.52
N TRP A 46 9.96 11.59 -11.99
CA TRP A 46 8.63 11.81 -11.39
C TRP A 46 8.52 11.12 -10.04
N LEU A 47 9.03 9.89 -9.93
CA LEU A 47 9.07 9.12 -8.69
C LEU A 47 9.91 9.84 -7.63
N ASP A 48 11.11 10.32 -7.96
CA ASP A 48 11.96 11.06 -7.02
C ASP A 48 11.24 12.28 -6.42
N ARG A 49 10.59 13.07 -7.28
CA ARG A 49 9.83 14.26 -6.85
C ARG A 49 8.63 13.90 -5.99
N LEU A 50 7.94 12.81 -6.36
CA LEU A 50 6.76 12.37 -5.62
C LEU A 50 7.13 11.74 -4.29
N TRP A 51 8.27 11.05 -4.22
CA TRP A 51 8.83 10.48 -3.01
C TRP A 51 9.23 11.59 -2.03
N GLN A 52 9.91 12.62 -2.52
CA GLN A 52 10.21 13.82 -1.73
C GLN A 52 8.93 14.47 -1.21
N ALA A 53 7.90 14.62 -2.06
CA ALA A 53 6.63 15.18 -1.63
C ALA A 53 5.94 14.35 -0.54
N MET A 54 5.99 13.01 -0.63
CA MET A 54 5.49 12.13 0.44
C MET A 54 6.30 12.27 1.73
N SER A 55 7.62 12.43 1.60
CA SER A 55 8.53 12.57 2.75
C SER A 55 8.33 13.91 3.47
N ASP A 56 8.02 14.95 2.71
CA ASP A 56 7.76 16.30 3.23
C ASP A 56 6.35 16.46 3.81
N ASP A 57 5.44 15.51 3.54
CA ASP A 57 4.05 15.57 4.00
C ASP A 57 3.95 15.36 5.51
N GLY A 58 3.75 16.46 6.23
CA GLY A 58 3.70 16.47 7.69
C GLY A 58 2.46 15.80 8.30
N VAL A 59 1.45 15.45 7.51
CA VAL A 59 0.17 14.90 8.00
C VAL A 59 -0.30 13.65 7.23
N ASP A 60 0.56 13.08 6.39
CA ASP A 60 0.29 11.86 5.62
C ASP A 60 -0.91 11.95 4.66
N TYR A 61 -1.19 13.14 4.12
CA TYR A 61 -2.21 13.30 3.06
C TYR A 61 -1.89 12.52 1.79
N LEU A 62 -0.61 12.32 1.48
CA LEU A 62 -0.11 11.55 0.35
C LEU A 62 0.06 10.06 0.68
N GLY A 63 -0.32 9.57 1.86
CA GLY A 63 -0.30 8.13 2.19
C GLY A 63 -0.90 7.22 1.10
N PRO A 64 -2.06 7.55 0.49
CA PRO A 64 -2.62 6.77 -0.62
C PRO A 64 -1.74 6.66 -1.87
N VAL A 65 -0.76 7.54 -2.04
CA VAL A 65 0.23 7.44 -3.11
C VAL A 65 1.18 6.27 -2.84
N GLY A 66 1.62 6.11 -1.59
CA GLY A 66 2.43 4.96 -1.15
C GLY A 66 1.70 3.63 -1.36
N ASP A 67 0.38 3.63 -1.12
CA ASP A 67 -0.45 2.45 -1.33
C ASP A 67 -0.39 1.88 -2.76
N ARG A 68 -0.13 2.75 -3.75
CA ARG A 68 -0.09 2.43 -5.18
C ARG A 68 1.28 2.69 -5.82
N TRP A 69 2.33 2.80 -5.01
CA TRP A 69 3.66 3.17 -5.50
C TRP A 69 4.16 2.23 -6.61
N GLY A 70 3.98 0.91 -6.44
CA GLY A 70 4.38 -0.07 -7.45
C GLY A 70 3.66 0.12 -8.79
N GLU A 71 2.38 0.52 -8.79
CA GLU A 71 1.67 0.85 -10.03
C GLU A 71 2.19 2.16 -10.64
N ILE A 72 2.51 3.15 -9.80
CA ILE A 72 3.05 4.44 -10.21
C ILE A 72 4.44 4.30 -10.83
N CYS A 73 5.22 3.29 -10.43
CA CYS A 73 6.50 2.93 -11.04
C CYS A 73 6.39 2.61 -12.54
N GLY A 74 5.22 2.19 -13.03
CA GLY A 74 4.93 2.01 -14.45
C GLY A 74 5.54 0.76 -15.11
N SER A 75 6.40 0.02 -14.42
CA SER A 75 6.94 -1.28 -14.83
C SER A 75 7.36 -2.11 -13.61
N ALA A 76 7.46 -3.42 -13.80
CA ALA A 76 7.93 -4.34 -12.75
C ALA A 76 9.41 -4.11 -12.43
N GLU A 77 10.22 -3.73 -13.43
CA GLU A 77 11.64 -3.44 -13.29
C GLU A 77 11.90 -2.21 -12.41
N VAL A 78 11.17 -1.11 -12.64
CA VAL A 78 11.26 0.10 -11.82
C VAL A 78 10.75 -0.18 -10.40
N ALA A 79 9.61 -0.88 -10.28
CA ALA A 79 9.08 -1.29 -8.97
C ALA A 79 10.08 -2.17 -8.20
N GLY A 80 10.77 -3.09 -8.90
CA GLY A 80 11.79 -3.95 -8.32
C GLY A 80 12.97 -3.17 -7.72
N ARG A 81 13.47 -2.15 -8.43
CA ARG A 81 14.54 -1.26 -7.91
C ARG A 81 14.09 -0.52 -6.65
N TRP A 82 12.89 0.05 -6.66
CA TRP A 82 12.33 0.70 -5.47
C TRP A 82 12.12 -0.28 -4.32
N ALA A 83 11.71 -1.53 -4.59
CA ALA A 83 11.64 -2.56 -3.56
C ALA A 83 13.03 -2.85 -2.95
N ASP A 84 14.08 -2.99 -3.75
CA ASP A 84 15.44 -3.21 -3.25
C ASP A 84 15.90 -2.11 -2.30
N ASP A 85 15.61 -0.85 -2.64
CA ASP A 85 15.96 0.31 -1.81
C ASP A 85 15.17 0.35 -0.49
N LEU A 86 13.89 -0.05 -0.51
CA LEU A 86 12.97 0.09 0.63
C LEU A 86 12.95 -1.13 1.57
N VAL A 87 13.17 -2.35 1.07
CA VAL A 87 13.08 -3.58 1.86
C VAL A 87 14.06 -3.58 3.01
N THR A 88 15.29 -3.09 2.80
CA THR A 88 16.31 -3.07 3.85
C THR A 88 15.88 -2.19 5.02
N ALA A 89 15.34 -1.01 4.72
CA ALA A 89 14.83 -0.08 5.74
C ALA A 89 13.62 -0.67 6.48
N LEU A 90 12.63 -1.20 5.75
CA LEU A 90 11.43 -1.80 6.34
C LEU A 90 11.76 -3.03 7.21
N ARG A 91 12.65 -3.90 6.74
CA ARG A 91 13.09 -5.09 7.50
C ARG A 91 13.78 -4.68 8.79
N SER A 92 14.69 -3.70 8.73
CA SER A 92 15.37 -3.18 9.92
C SER A 92 14.36 -2.58 10.91
N TYR A 93 13.36 -1.87 10.39
CA TYR A 93 12.33 -1.24 11.20
C TYR A 93 11.44 -2.27 11.93
N TRP A 94 10.90 -3.26 11.22
CA TRP A 94 10.05 -4.29 11.84
C TRP A 94 10.80 -5.26 12.76
N SER A 95 12.10 -5.44 12.55
CA SER A 95 12.92 -6.28 13.42
C SER A 95 13.37 -5.59 14.72
N ASP A 96 13.19 -4.27 14.86
CA ASP A 96 13.69 -3.50 16.01
C ASP A 96 13.04 -3.96 17.33
N PRO A 97 13.80 -4.42 18.36
CA PRO A 97 13.26 -4.75 19.68
C PRO A 97 12.49 -3.60 20.35
N ASN A 98 12.80 -2.34 20.03
CA ASN A 98 12.20 -1.13 20.58
C ASN A 98 11.35 -0.39 19.53
N PRO A 99 10.12 -0.87 19.24
CA PRO A 99 9.27 -0.26 18.24
C PRO A 99 8.84 1.15 18.66
N GLY A 100 8.69 2.08 17.71
CA GLY A 100 8.19 3.43 18.02
C GLY A 100 8.19 4.46 16.88
N ASN A 101 8.96 4.27 15.82
CA ASN A 101 9.05 5.25 14.72
C ASN A 101 8.14 4.86 13.57
N TYR A 102 7.36 5.73 12.93
CA TYR A 102 6.65 5.34 11.71
C TYR A 102 7.59 5.33 10.49
N PHE A 103 7.57 4.28 9.67
CA PHE A 103 8.24 4.28 8.35
C PHE A 103 7.22 4.56 7.24
N HIS A 104 7.25 5.78 6.70
CA HIS A 104 6.34 6.22 5.64
C HIS A 104 6.48 5.41 4.33
N GLY A 105 7.63 4.75 4.12
CA GLY A 105 7.87 3.91 2.95
C GLY A 105 7.25 2.50 3.03
N THR A 106 6.53 2.17 4.09
CA THR A 106 6.03 0.80 4.32
C THR A 106 5.11 0.32 3.19
N THR A 107 4.05 1.06 2.89
CA THR A 107 3.10 0.68 1.83
C THR A 107 3.70 0.79 0.44
N ALA A 108 4.61 1.75 0.22
CA ALA A 108 5.36 1.85 -1.03
C ALA A 108 6.22 0.61 -1.30
N CYS A 109 6.91 0.11 -0.27
CA CYS A 109 7.70 -1.12 -0.33
C CYS A 109 6.83 -2.33 -0.68
N LEU A 110 5.73 -2.53 0.06
CA LEU A 110 4.80 -3.63 -0.17
C LEU A 110 4.17 -3.53 -1.57
N SER A 111 3.73 -2.35 -2.00
CA SER A 111 3.19 -2.11 -3.34
C SER A 111 4.20 -2.46 -4.44
N CYS A 112 5.47 -2.08 -4.27
CA CYS A 112 6.53 -2.43 -5.21
C CYS A 112 6.81 -3.93 -5.28
N LEU A 113 6.91 -4.61 -4.13
CA LEU A 113 7.10 -6.06 -4.08
C LEU A 113 5.96 -6.80 -4.80
N LEU A 114 4.72 -6.31 -4.69
CA LEU A 114 3.57 -6.89 -5.38
C LEU A 114 3.71 -6.76 -6.89
N VAL A 115 3.96 -5.55 -7.40
CA VAL A 115 4.07 -5.29 -8.84
C VAL A 115 5.29 -5.97 -9.45
N ALA A 116 6.39 -6.06 -8.70
CA ALA A 116 7.59 -6.80 -9.11
C ALA A 116 7.42 -8.33 -9.03
N GLY A 117 6.28 -8.83 -8.54
CA GLY A 117 6.00 -10.27 -8.41
C GLY A 117 6.81 -10.99 -7.34
N ARG A 118 7.40 -10.26 -6.39
CA ARG A 118 8.24 -10.78 -5.29
C ARG A 118 7.40 -11.22 -4.10
N HIS A 119 6.39 -12.06 -4.39
CA HIS A 119 5.33 -12.44 -3.44
C HIS A 119 5.85 -13.14 -2.18
N GLN A 120 6.81 -14.07 -2.32
CA GLN A 120 7.34 -14.79 -1.15
C GLN A 120 8.11 -13.87 -0.22
N GLU A 121 8.93 -12.98 -0.77
CA GLU A 121 9.69 -12.01 0.03
C GLU A 121 8.76 -11.03 0.76
N MET A 122 7.66 -10.63 0.12
CA MET A 122 6.62 -9.85 0.78
C MET A 122 6.02 -10.59 1.98
N LEU A 123 5.66 -11.86 1.81
CA LEU A 123 5.10 -12.67 2.90
C LEU A 123 6.13 -12.80 4.04
N ASP A 124 7.38 -13.11 3.72
CA ASP A 124 8.46 -13.21 4.71
C ASP A 124 8.70 -11.89 5.44
N LEU A 125 8.51 -10.75 4.77
CA LEU A 125 8.64 -9.42 5.37
C LEU A 125 7.47 -9.13 6.31
N LEU A 126 6.23 -9.46 5.90
CA LEU A 126 5.02 -9.27 6.71
C LEU A 126 5.04 -10.10 8.01
N GLU A 127 5.72 -11.23 8.05
CA GLU A 127 5.90 -12.03 9.28
C GLU A 127 6.79 -11.32 10.32
N LEU A 128 7.54 -10.30 9.94
CA LEU A 128 8.32 -9.48 10.88
C LEU A 128 7.48 -8.42 11.58
N ASP A 129 6.32 -8.06 11.02
CA ASP A 129 5.45 -7.04 11.59
C ASP A 129 4.82 -7.55 12.90
N ARG A 130 5.14 -6.87 14.01
CA ARG A 130 4.62 -7.19 15.34
C ARG A 130 3.16 -6.82 15.52
N TYR A 131 2.66 -5.90 14.70
CA TYR A 131 1.30 -5.37 14.79
C TYR A 131 0.59 -5.60 13.47
N PRO A 132 0.16 -6.85 13.19
CA PRO A 132 -0.47 -7.24 11.92
C PRO A 132 -1.77 -6.48 11.67
N ILE A 133 -1.68 -5.29 11.07
CA ILE A 133 -2.84 -4.47 10.70
C ILE A 133 -3.31 -4.79 9.29
N TRP A 134 -4.62 -4.71 9.05
CA TRP A 134 -5.21 -4.99 7.74
C TRP A 134 -4.59 -4.18 6.60
N HIS A 135 -4.22 -2.92 6.87
CA HIS A 135 -3.65 -2.02 5.86
C HIS A 135 -2.39 -2.58 5.19
N TYR A 136 -1.57 -3.34 5.92
CA TYR A 136 -0.41 -4.06 5.38
C TYR A 136 -0.76 -5.48 4.95
N ARG A 137 -1.58 -6.19 5.72
CA ARG A 137 -1.95 -7.59 5.44
C ARG A 137 -2.72 -7.78 4.14
N ARG A 138 -3.43 -6.76 3.65
CA ARG A 138 -4.06 -6.80 2.32
C ARG A 138 -3.07 -7.12 1.19
N TYR A 139 -1.80 -6.68 1.30
CA TYR A 139 -0.76 -7.03 0.34
C TYR A 139 -0.39 -8.51 0.40
N GLY A 140 -0.34 -9.09 1.60
CA GLY A 140 -0.15 -10.54 1.79
C GLY A 140 -1.29 -11.36 1.19
N VAL A 141 -2.54 -10.88 1.30
CA VAL A 141 -3.70 -11.48 0.62
C VAL A 141 -3.50 -11.46 -0.90
N GLU A 142 -3.14 -10.30 -1.47
CA GLU A 142 -2.88 -10.17 -2.91
C GLU A 142 -1.73 -11.08 -3.38
N ALA A 143 -0.66 -11.20 -2.59
CA ALA A 143 0.45 -12.10 -2.86
C ALA A 143 0.02 -13.58 -2.85
N LEU A 144 -0.78 -14.01 -1.87
CA LEU A 144 -1.31 -15.38 -1.81
C LEU A 144 -2.22 -15.69 -3.00
N LEU A 145 -3.03 -14.72 -3.43
CA LEU A 145 -3.88 -14.87 -4.62
C LEU A 145 -3.04 -14.99 -5.90
N ALA A 146 -1.98 -14.20 -6.04
CA ALA A 146 -1.06 -14.29 -7.18
C ALA A 146 -0.34 -15.66 -7.24
N LEU A 147 -0.10 -16.28 -6.08
CA LEU A 147 0.43 -17.65 -5.95
C LEU A 147 -0.64 -18.74 -6.14
N GLY A 148 -1.90 -18.39 -6.41
CA GLY A 148 -3.01 -19.33 -6.59
C GLY A 148 -3.57 -19.93 -5.29
N LYS A 149 -3.13 -19.44 -4.13
CA LYS A 149 -3.44 -19.98 -2.80
C LYS A 149 -4.68 -19.33 -2.19
N LYS A 150 -5.83 -19.44 -2.87
CA LYS A 150 -7.05 -18.72 -2.49
C LYS A 150 -7.57 -19.04 -1.08
N ALA A 151 -7.52 -20.31 -0.67
CA ALA A 151 -7.96 -20.71 0.67
C ALA A 151 -7.04 -20.12 1.77
N GLU A 152 -5.71 -20.15 1.55
CA GLU A 152 -4.74 -19.51 2.47
C GLU A 152 -4.96 -18.00 2.50
N ALA A 153 -5.28 -17.36 1.37
CA ALA A 153 -5.57 -15.93 1.32
C ALA A 153 -6.77 -15.53 2.19
N ILE A 154 -7.86 -16.32 2.17
CA ILE A 154 -9.02 -16.10 3.04
C ILE A 154 -8.61 -16.28 4.52
N GLN A 155 -7.93 -17.38 4.86
CA GLN A 155 -7.47 -17.62 6.23
C GLN A 155 -6.55 -16.49 6.73
N TYR A 156 -5.66 -16.01 5.87
CA TYR A 156 -4.74 -14.92 6.18
C TYR A 156 -5.47 -13.57 6.38
N ALA A 157 -6.53 -13.32 5.60
CA ALA A 157 -7.38 -12.15 5.74
C ALA A 157 -8.18 -12.19 7.06
N GLU A 158 -8.87 -13.29 7.31
CA GLU A 158 -9.64 -13.56 8.54
C GLU A 158 -8.77 -13.44 9.80
N ALA A 159 -7.52 -13.90 9.75
CA ALA A 159 -6.56 -13.75 10.85
C ALA A 159 -6.17 -12.30 11.16
N SER A 160 -6.55 -11.34 10.30
CA SER A 160 -6.33 -9.91 10.53
C SER A 160 -7.44 -9.26 11.35
N ARG A 161 -8.53 -9.98 11.67
CA ARG A 161 -9.63 -9.44 12.47
C ARG A 161 -9.20 -9.14 13.90
N GLY A 162 -9.86 -8.15 14.50
CA GLY A 162 -9.63 -7.81 15.90
C GLY A 162 -9.92 -6.35 16.22
N LEU A 163 -9.42 -5.91 17.37
CA LEU A 163 -9.67 -4.56 17.86
C LEU A 163 -9.15 -3.50 16.87
N ASN A 164 -10.02 -2.56 16.50
CA ASN A 164 -9.76 -1.45 15.57
C ASN A 164 -9.43 -1.87 14.13
N GLN A 165 -9.73 -3.11 13.74
CA GLN A 165 -9.57 -3.56 12.36
C GLN A 165 -10.81 -3.23 11.53
N PRO A 166 -10.66 -2.91 10.24
CA PRO A 166 -11.77 -2.60 9.37
C PRO A 166 -12.44 -3.90 8.89
N ASP A 167 -13.19 -4.56 9.76
CA ASP A 167 -13.81 -5.87 9.49
C ASP A 167 -14.62 -5.86 8.18
N SER A 168 -15.32 -4.76 7.86
CA SER A 168 -16.05 -4.64 6.60
C SER A 168 -15.17 -4.67 5.34
N ALA A 169 -13.91 -4.21 5.43
CA ALA A 169 -12.95 -4.32 4.35
C ALA A 169 -12.36 -5.72 4.24
N ILE A 170 -12.20 -6.41 5.37
CA ILE A 170 -11.80 -7.82 5.43
C ILE A 170 -12.90 -8.70 4.81
N ASP A 171 -14.15 -8.49 5.22
CA ASP A 171 -15.33 -9.18 4.68
C ASP A 171 -15.38 -9.05 3.15
N GLN A 172 -15.28 -7.82 2.63
CA GLN A 172 -15.27 -7.56 1.19
C GLN A 172 -14.12 -8.26 0.46
N ALA A 173 -12.96 -8.40 1.10
CA ALA A 173 -11.84 -9.13 0.50
C ALA A 173 -12.14 -10.64 0.45
N CYS A 174 -12.59 -11.22 1.55
CA CYS A 174 -12.98 -12.63 1.64
C CYS A 174 -14.10 -12.97 0.65
N GLU A 175 -15.16 -12.16 0.62
CA GLU A 175 -16.31 -12.28 -0.29
C GLU A 175 -15.85 -12.31 -1.76
N LYS A 176 -15.00 -11.36 -2.18
CA LYS A 176 -14.46 -11.32 -3.55
C LYS A 176 -13.68 -12.59 -3.89
N ILE A 177 -12.90 -13.13 -2.96
CA ILE A 177 -12.13 -14.36 -3.19
C ILE A 177 -13.07 -15.56 -3.34
N LEU A 178 -14.08 -15.68 -2.47
CA LEU A 178 -15.09 -16.74 -2.51
C LEU A 178 -15.90 -16.71 -3.81
N ILE A 179 -16.40 -15.53 -4.20
CA ILE A 179 -17.11 -15.32 -5.46
C ILE A 179 -16.22 -15.71 -6.65
N SER A 180 -14.95 -15.27 -6.67
CA SER A 180 -14.01 -15.64 -7.76
C SER A 180 -13.68 -17.15 -7.82
N SER A 181 -14.06 -17.89 -6.78
CA SER A 181 -13.85 -19.34 -6.65
C SER A 181 -15.13 -20.14 -6.89
N GLY A 182 -16.25 -19.47 -7.21
CA GLY A 182 -17.57 -20.10 -7.42
C GLY A 182 -18.28 -20.49 -6.12
N LEU A 183 -17.76 -20.09 -4.96
CA LEU A 183 -18.30 -20.39 -3.62
C LEU A 183 -19.27 -19.28 -3.20
N HIS A 184 -20.39 -19.15 -3.92
CA HIS A 184 -21.33 -18.05 -3.73
C HIS A 184 -22.11 -18.15 -2.42
N GLU A 185 -22.45 -19.36 -1.97
CA GLU A 185 -23.20 -19.54 -0.71
C GLU A 185 -22.34 -19.17 0.49
N GLU A 186 -21.08 -19.59 0.50
CA GLU A 186 -20.11 -19.26 1.54
C GLU A 186 -19.78 -17.76 1.56
N ALA A 187 -19.92 -17.05 0.44
CA ALA A 187 -19.64 -15.62 0.37
C ALA A 187 -20.66 -14.74 1.13
N TYR A 188 -21.85 -15.27 1.43
CA TYR A 188 -22.94 -14.53 2.08
C TYR A 188 -23.32 -15.07 3.47
N GLN A 189 -22.51 -15.98 4.02
CA GLN A 189 -22.62 -16.49 5.39
C GLN A 189 -21.73 -15.70 6.34
#